data_AF-A0A3L7D9P2-F1
#
_entry.id   AF-A0A3L7D9P2-F1
#
_cell.length_a   1.000
_cell.length_b   1.000
_cell.length_c   1.000
_cell.angle_alpha   90.00
_cell.angle_beta   90.00
_cell.angle_gamma   90.00
#
_symmetry.space_group_name_H-M   'P 1'
#
loop_
_entity.id
_entity.type
_entity.pdbx_description
1 polymer ?
#
loop_
_entity_poly.entity_id
_entity_poly.type
_entity_poly.pdbx_seq_one_letter_code
_entity_poly.pdbx_strand_id
1 'polypeptide(L)' 'MSSVIRKIAEYLLKYWPKMSNWLKQAIITLAGSAIVDAIARGLNALINYLSTLSSAVIEAIAKLLGL' A
#
# COMPACT_ATOMS: atom_id res chain seq x y z
N MET A 1 2.51 -14.87 4.12
CA MET A 1 2.04 -13.52 4.50
C MET A 1 3.03 -12.41 4.11
N SER A 2 4.34 -12.51 4.36
CA SER A 2 5.30 -11.42 4.02
C SER A 2 5.53 -11.13 2.53
N SER A 3 5.23 -12.05 1.61
CA SER A 3 5.49 -11.84 0.18
C SER A 3 4.49 -10.88 -0.48
N VAL A 4 3.21 -10.96 -0.12
CA VAL A 4 2.16 -10.08 -0.66
C VAL A 4 2.36 -8.64 -0.19
N ILE A 5 2.61 -8.45 1.11
CA ILE A 5 2.88 -7.14 1.70
C ILE A 5 4.07 -6.47 1.03
N ARG A 6 5.17 -7.23 0.84
CA ARG A 6 6.36 -6.73 0.16
C ARG A 6 6.08 -6.35 -1.29
N LYS A 7 5.35 -7.19 -2.05
CA LYS A 7 4.96 -6.88 -3.43
C LYS A 7 4.11 -5.62 -3.51
N ILE A 8 3.11 -5.48 -2.64
CA ILE A 8 2.27 -4.27 -2.55
C ILE A 8 3.14 -3.05 -2.24
N ALA A 9 4.03 -3.16 -1.24
CA ALA A 9 4.91 -2.06 -0.87
C ALA A 9 5.83 -1.64 -2.03
N GLU A 10 6.49 -2.59 -2.69
CA GLU A 10 7.37 -2.34 -3.85
C GLU A 10 6.57 -1.73 -5.02
N TYR A 11 5.35 -2.21 -5.27
CA TYR A 11 4.48 -1.69 -6.32
C TYR A 11 4.05 -0.25 -6.01
N LEU A 12 3.55 0.00 -4.80
CA LEU A 12 3.15 1.33 -4.38
C LEU A 12 4.35 2.28 -4.48
N LEU A 13 5.51 1.95 -3.93
CA LEU A 13 6.67 2.85 -3.99
C LEU A 13 7.09 3.20 -5.42
N LYS A 14 7.03 2.23 -6.33
CA LYS A 14 7.45 2.42 -7.73
C LYS A 14 6.41 3.14 -8.59
N TYR A 15 5.13 2.85 -8.38
CA TYR A 15 4.04 3.31 -9.23
C TYR A 15 3.17 4.40 -8.61
N TRP A 16 3.31 4.71 -7.31
CA TRP A 16 2.55 5.76 -6.63
C TRP A 16 2.52 7.09 -7.38
N PRO A 17 3.63 7.69 -7.83
CA PRO A 17 3.56 8.97 -8.56
C PRO A 17 2.76 8.85 -9.87
N LYS A 18 2.77 7.68 -10.51
CA LYS A 18 2.08 7.39 -11.78
C LYS A 18 0.66 6.84 -11.60
N MET A 19 0.23 6.53 -10.37
CA MET A 19 -1.12 6.05 -10.11
C MET A 19 -2.15 7.16 -10.27
N SER A 20 -3.30 6.78 -10.83
CA SER A 20 -4.47 7.64 -10.93
C SER A 20 -4.92 8.12 -9.54
N ASN A 21 -5.44 9.34 -9.48
CA ASN A 21 -5.84 9.96 -8.21
C ASN A 21 -6.93 9.16 -7.47
N TRP A 22 -7.82 8.51 -8.21
CA TRP A 22 -8.87 7.64 -7.66
C TRP A 22 -8.29 6.41 -6.94
N LEU A 23 -7.21 5.82 -7.47
CA LEU A 23 -6.52 4.67 -6.86
C LEU A 23 -5.81 5.09 -5.57
N LYS A 24 -5.11 6.24 -5.61
CA LYS A 24 -4.47 6.81 -4.41
C LYS A 24 -5.49 7.04 -3.30
N GLN A 25 -6.62 7.66 -3.64
CA GLN A 25 -7.74 7.88 -2.72
C GLN A 25 -8.29 6.57 -2.15
N ALA A 26 -8.57 5.56 -3.00
CA ALA A 26 -9.06 4.27 -2.53
C ALA A 26 -8.11 3.59 -1.54
N ILE A 27 -6.80 3.63 -1.83
CA ILE A 27 -5.77 3.09 -0.94
C ILE A 27 -5.68 3.88 0.36
N ILE A 28 -5.75 5.21 0.31
CA ILE A 28 -5.77 6.07 1.51
C ILE A 28 -7.01 5.80 2.35
N THR A 29 -8.17 5.56 1.75
CA THR A 29 -9.41 5.24 2.47
C THR A 29 -9.32 3.89 3.18
N LEU A 30 -8.71 2.88 2.52
CA LEU A 30 -8.56 1.53 3.10
C LEU A 30 -7.45 1.45 4.14
N ALA A 31 -6.28 2.00 3.81
CA ALA A 31 -5.08 1.89 4.61
C ALA A 31 -4.93 3.03 5.61
N GLY A 32 -5.62 4.16 5.41
CA GLY A 32 -5.42 5.40 6.15
C GLY A 32 -4.36 6.32 5.53
N SER A 33 -4.43 7.62 5.85
CA SER A 33 -3.50 8.65 5.32
C SER A 33 -2.04 8.41 5.67
N ALA A 34 -1.76 7.64 6.73
CA ALA A 34 -0.40 7.28 7.14
C ALA A 34 0.33 6.42 6.10
N ILE A 35 -0.37 5.80 5.15
CA ILE A 35 0.29 5.10 4.04
C ILE A 35 1.09 6.06 3.15
N VAL A 36 0.66 7.31 3.01
CA VAL A 36 1.36 8.32 2.19
C VAL A 36 2.70 8.68 2.84
N ASP A 37 2.71 8.87 4.16
CA ASP A 37 3.91 9.13 4.94
C ASP A 37 4.85 7.92 4.89
N ALA A 38 4.31 6.72 5.01
CA ALA A 38 5.07 5.48 4.90
C ALA A 38 5.70 5.29 3.51
N ILE A 39 5.01 5.67 2.43
CA ILE A 39 5.57 5.67 1.06
C ILE A 39 6.73 6.67 0.97
N ALA A 40 6.57 7.88 1.51
CA ALA A 40 7.62 8.91 1.50
C ALA A 40 8.87 8.49 2.29
N ARG A 41 8.70 7.73 3.38
CA ARG A 41 9.79 7.17 4.20
C ARG A 41 10.50 5.97 3.57
N GLY A 42 9.92 5.37 2.53
CA GLY A 42 10.53 4.27 1.79
C GLY A 42 10.03 2.87 2.18
N LEU A 43 10.62 1.85 1.56
CA LEU A 43 10.07 0.49 1.51
C LEU A 43 9.86 -0.13 2.89
N ASN A 44 10.85 -0.01 3.77
CA ASN A 44 10.77 -0.61 5.10
C ASN A 44 9.65 -0.01 5.95
N ALA A 45 9.46 1.31 5.89
CA ALA A 45 8.36 1.97 6.61
C ALA A 45 7.00 1.52 6.07
N LEU A 46 6.87 1.40 4.75
CA LEU A 46 5.66 0.94 4.10
C LEU A 46 5.32 -0.52 4.42
N ILE A 47 6.31 -1.41 4.38
CA ILE A 47 6.14 -2.82 4.78
C ILE A 47 5.72 -2.91 6.24
N ASN A 48 6.37 -2.14 7.13
CA ASN A 48 6.05 -2.17 8.55
C ASN A 48 4.62 -1.68 8.78
N TYR A 49 4.23 -0.58 8.12
CA TYR A 49 2.86 -0.06 8.17
C TYR A 49 1.84 -1.09 7.68
N LEU A 50 2.02 -1.62 6.47
CA LEU A 50 1.14 -2.64 5.90
C LEU A 50 1.08 -3.90 6.77
N SER A 51 2.15 -4.26 7.47
CA SER A 51 2.17 -5.40 8.40
C SER A 51 1.36 -5.16 9.67
N THR A 52 1.08 -3.90 10.02
CA THR A 52 0.16 -3.55 11.12
C THR A 52 -1.31 -3.55 10.69
N LEU A 53 -1.59 -3.55 9.38
CA LEU A 53 -2.96 -3.57 8.86
C LEU A 53 -3.54 -4.98 8.93
N SER A 54 -4.86 -5.06 9.09
CA SER A 54 -5.57 -6.34 9.03
C SER A 54 -5.46 -6.98 7.64
N SER A 55 -5.43 -8.31 7.59
CA SER A 55 -5.35 -9.10 6.34
C SER A 55 -6.42 -8.69 5.32
N ALA A 56 -7.63 -8.34 5.76
CA ALA A 56 -8.71 -7.88 4.91
C ALA A 56 -8.37 -6.57 4.16
N VAL A 57 -7.66 -5.65 4.80
CA VAL A 57 -7.20 -4.40 4.18
C VAL A 57 -6.10 -4.69 3.15
N ILE A 58 -5.16 -5.56 3.50
CA ILE A 58 -4.09 -6.00 2.60
C ILE A 58 -4.67 -6.67 1.34
N GLU A 59 -5.65 -7.56 1.49
CA GLU A 59 -6.35 -8.20 0.38
C GLU A 59 -7.16 -7.21 -0.47
N ALA A 60 -7.84 -6.24 0.15
CA ALA A 60 -8.56 -5.21 -0.59
C ALA A 60 -7.61 -4.35 -1.45
N ILE A 61 -6.44 -3.99 -0.89
CA ILE A 61 -5.39 -3.28 -1.63
C ILE A 61 -4.81 -4.16 -2.73
N ALA A 62 -4.55 -5.44 -2.47
CA ALA A 62 -4.06 -6.39 -3.47
C ALA A 62 -5.03 -6.49 -4.66
N LYS A 63 -6.33 -6.65 -4.39
CA LYS A 63 -7.39 -6.66 -5.41
C LYS A 63 -7.47 -5.36 -6.20
N LEU A 64 -7.33 -4.21 -5.55
CA LEU A 64 -7.29 -2.91 -6.24
C LEU A 64 -6.07 -2.77 -7.16
N LEU A 65 -4.95 -3.34 -6.76
CA LEU A 65 -3.70 -3.34 -7.53
C LEU A 65 -3.64 -4.43 -8.60
N GLY A 66 -4.59 -5.38 -8.60
CA GLY A 66 -4.59 -6.55 -9.48
C GLY A 66 -3.47 -7.55 -9.15
N LEU A 67 -3.05 -7.61 -7.88
CA LEU A 67 -2.05 -8.54 -7.33
C LEU A 67 -2.71 -9.66 -6.54
#